data_AF-A0A8B6HAN7-F1
#
_entry.id   AF-A0A8B6HAN7-F1
#
_cell.length_a   1.000
_cell.length_b   1.000
_cell.length_c   1.000
_cell.angle_alpha   90.00
_cell.angle_beta   90.00
_cell.angle_gamma   90.00
#
_symmetry.space_group_name_H-M   'P 1'
#
loop_
_entity.id
_entity.type
_entity.pdbx_description
1 polymer ?
#
loop_
_entity_poly.entity_id
_entity_poly.type
_entity_poly.pdbx_seq_one_letter_code
_entity_poly.pdbx_strand_id
1 'polypeptide(L)'
;MTSRPKGIAVIVVIEKFAHLDQLDGIKKDIDNCTKAFEVLQFKVYPCKDNTADQIIKFIENIANDDHSQYDCFILYFSTHGGNGFVCCSDFQTKSLMKKHKNNASKTIGQNNTPKGFILFDTLLELFVNSKCQSLKEKPKLFFFDCCRQTNKERHQPVSTRHVRDGGNSKSLEVAAEIQPSPIRAFDTDLERDEYYSDIFIGYGAALENSSFIGPNGSFYTEILTNHLKALTLE
;
A
#
# COMPACT_ATOMS: atom_id res chain seq x y z
N MET A 1 11.23 -19.15 -13.40
CA MET A 1 11.90 -18.09 -12.63
C MET A 1 13.28 -18.57 -12.18
N THR A 2 14.29 -18.35 -13.00
CA THR A 2 15.66 -18.88 -12.81
C THR A 2 16.74 -17.79 -12.68
N SER A 3 16.39 -16.52 -12.84
CA SER A 3 17.32 -15.40 -12.73
C SER A 3 17.90 -15.25 -11.33
N ARG A 4 19.11 -14.70 -11.26
CA ARG A 4 19.81 -14.35 -10.01
C ARG A 4 20.44 -12.96 -10.15
N PRO A 5 19.94 -11.95 -9.43
CA PRO A 5 18.77 -12.00 -8.55
C PRO A 5 17.47 -12.26 -9.34
N LYS A 6 16.43 -12.78 -8.69
CA LYS A 6 15.11 -13.05 -9.31
C LYS A 6 14.42 -11.77 -9.77
N GLY A 7 14.71 -10.66 -9.10
CA GLY A 7 14.03 -9.39 -9.33
C GLY A 7 14.45 -8.34 -8.33
N ILE A 8 13.80 -7.19 -8.45
CA ILE A 8 13.86 -6.11 -7.48
C ILE A 8 12.66 -6.22 -6.55
N ALA A 9 12.89 -6.02 -5.25
CA ALA A 9 11.85 -5.89 -4.24
C ALA A 9 12.00 -4.54 -3.54
N VAL A 10 11.01 -3.65 -3.69
CA VAL A 10 10.94 -2.37 -2.99
C VAL A 10 10.02 -2.54 -1.78
N ILE A 11 10.50 -2.17 -0.59
CA ILE A 11 9.76 -2.28 0.67
C ILE A 11 9.58 -0.88 1.25
N VAL A 12 8.35 -0.39 1.31
CA VAL A 12 8.02 0.92 1.86
C VAL A 12 7.30 0.74 3.19
N VAL A 13 7.93 1.24 4.27
CA VAL A 13 7.34 1.22 5.61
C VAL A 13 7.25 2.65 6.14
N ILE A 14 6.06 3.07 6.55
CA ILE A 14 5.85 4.37 7.18
C ILE A 14 5.37 4.13 8.61
N GLU A 15 6.28 4.35 9.56
CA GLU A 15 6.02 4.25 11.00
C GLU A 15 5.66 5.61 11.58
N LYS A 16 6.32 6.66 11.09
CA LYS A 16 6.25 8.00 11.67
C LYS A 16 5.44 8.95 10.81
N PHE A 17 4.44 9.54 11.44
CA PHE A 17 3.59 10.59 10.88
C PHE A 17 3.56 11.79 11.81
N ALA A 18 3.44 12.99 11.23
CA ALA A 18 3.32 14.20 12.04
C ALA A 18 1.95 14.33 12.74
N HIS A 19 0.90 13.74 12.16
CA HIS A 19 -0.50 14.00 12.54
C HIS A 19 -1.38 12.75 12.64
N LEU A 20 -0.80 11.55 12.51
CA LEU A 20 -1.48 10.28 12.72
C LEU A 20 -0.85 9.55 13.91
N ASP A 21 -1.57 8.57 14.44
CA ASP A 21 -1.05 7.69 15.48
C ASP A 21 0.16 6.92 14.93
N GLN A 22 1.19 6.78 15.78
CA GLN A 22 2.36 5.97 15.44
C GLN A 22 1.98 4.49 15.45
N LEU A 23 2.49 3.77 14.46
CA LEU A 23 2.25 2.33 14.31
C LEU A 23 3.36 1.56 15.02
N ASP A 24 3.31 1.54 16.35
CA ASP A 24 4.32 0.85 17.17
C ASP A 24 4.40 -0.63 16.78
N GLY A 25 5.60 -1.07 16.39
CA GLY A 25 5.86 -2.45 15.95
C GLY A 25 6.00 -2.60 14.43
N ILE A 26 5.43 -1.70 13.62
CA ILE A 26 5.47 -1.80 12.14
C ILE A 26 6.89 -1.72 11.58
N LYS A 27 7.82 -1.11 12.31
CA LYS A 27 9.26 -1.11 11.95
C LYS A 27 9.83 -2.52 11.77
N LYS A 28 9.23 -3.55 12.38
CA LYS A 28 9.66 -4.94 12.21
C LYS A 28 9.33 -5.49 10.83
N ASP A 29 8.34 -4.92 10.14
CA ASP A 29 7.96 -5.35 8.80
C ASP A 29 9.09 -5.14 7.80
N ILE A 30 9.88 -4.06 7.96
CA ILE A 30 11.04 -3.81 7.10
C ILE A 30 12.05 -4.96 7.20
N ASP A 31 12.35 -5.41 8.42
CA ASP A 31 13.31 -6.49 8.67
C ASP A 31 12.75 -7.83 8.20
N ASN A 32 11.46 -8.07 8.46
CA ASN A 32 10.77 -9.32 8.10
C ASN A 32 10.73 -9.51 6.59
N CYS A 33 10.31 -8.48 5.85
CA CYS A 33 10.26 -8.49 4.39
C CYS A 33 11.66 -8.53 3.78
N THR A 34 12.60 -7.74 4.29
CA THR A 34 13.98 -7.71 3.76
C THR A 34 14.59 -9.10 3.82
N LYS A 35 14.57 -9.74 4.99
CA LYS A 35 15.10 -11.10 5.15
C LYS A 35 14.39 -12.11 4.26
N ALA A 36 13.06 -12.05 4.16
CA ALA A 36 12.29 -12.98 3.33
C ALA A 36 12.64 -12.84 1.84
N PHE A 37 12.69 -11.61 1.33
CA PHE A 37 12.95 -11.36 -0.09
C PHE A 37 14.43 -11.58 -0.46
N GLU A 38 15.37 -11.30 0.44
CA GLU A 38 16.78 -11.67 0.25
C GLU A 38 16.98 -13.18 0.18
N VAL A 39 16.32 -13.95 1.06
CA VAL A 39 16.33 -15.43 1.02
C VAL A 39 15.76 -15.94 -0.31
N LEU A 40 14.74 -15.28 -0.84
CA LEU A 40 14.19 -15.54 -2.18
C LEU A 40 15.07 -15.00 -3.33
N GLN A 41 16.27 -14.50 -3.04
CA GLN A 41 17.26 -13.99 -4.01
C GLN A 41 16.79 -12.74 -4.77
N PHE A 42 16.03 -11.85 -4.13
CA PHE A 42 15.74 -10.52 -4.67
C PHE A 42 16.82 -9.52 -4.30
N LYS A 43 16.97 -8.49 -5.15
CA LYS A 43 17.67 -7.25 -4.79
C LYS A 43 16.69 -6.36 -4.04
N VAL A 44 16.91 -6.17 -2.74
CA VAL A 44 15.96 -5.48 -1.86
C VAL A 44 16.32 -4.01 -1.65
N TYR A 45 15.31 -3.14 -1.72
CA TYR A 45 15.40 -1.71 -1.46
C TYR A 45 14.40 -1.28 -0.37
N PRO A 46 14.85 -1.14 0.88
CA PRO A 46 14.01 -0.63 1.96
C PRO A 46 13.89 0.90 1.92
N CYS A 47 12.68 1.40 2.06
CA CYS A 47 12.31 2.81 2.17
C CYS A 47 11.55 3.01 3.48
N LYS A 48 12.03 3.91 4.34
CA LYS A 48 11.44 4.16 5.66
C LYS A 48 11.09 5.61 5.84
N ASP A 49 9.85 5.88 6.27
CA ASP A 49 9.35 7.21 6.64
C ASP A 49 9.57 8.27 5.52
N ASN A 50 9.56 7.85 4.26
CA ASN A 50 9.73 8.72 3.10
C ASN A 50 8.44 9.48 2.76
N THR A 51 8.60 10.66 2.15
CA THR A 51 7.46 11.46 1.66
C THR A 51 6.88 10.85 0.38
N ALA A 52 5.64 11.22 0.03
CA ALA A 52 5.01 10.74 -1.21
C ALA A 52 5.88 11.04 -2.45
N ASP A 53 6.40 12.25 -2.57
CA ASP A 53 7.26 12.65 -3.69
C ASP A 53 8.57 11.84 -3.75
N GLN A 54 9.16 11.52 -2.60
CA GLN A 54 10.38 10.71 -2.55
C GLN A 54 10.09 9.27 -3.00
N ILE A 55 8.99 8.69 -2.53
CA ILE A 55 8.58 7.32 -2.89
C ILE A 55 8.24 7.24 -4.38
N ILE A 56 7.43 8.17 -4.90
CA ILE A 56 7.06 8.19 -6.32
C ILE A 56 8.30 8.32 -7.19
N LYS A 57 9.18 9.30 -6.94
CA LYS A 57 10.41 9.46 -7.73
C LYS A 57 11.29 8.22 -7.70
N PHE A 58 11.40 7.57 -6.54
CA PHE A 58 12.19 6.36 -6.41
C PHE A 58 11.59 5.21 -7.24
N ILE A 59 10.28 5.00 -7.13
CA ILE A 59 9.57 3.93 -7.86
C ILE A 59 9.55 4.23 -9.36
N GLU A 60 9.39 5.47 -9.78
CA GLU A 60 9.50 5.90 -11.18
C GLU A 60 10.89 5.59 -11.75
N ASN A 61 11.96 5.85 -11.00
CA ASN A 61 13.32 5.50 -11.44
C ASN A 61 13.45 3.98 -11.62
N ILE A 62 12.98 3.19 -10.63
CA ILE A 62 12.97 1.73 -10.74
C ILE A 62 12.13 1.25 -11.93
N ALA A 63 10.95 1.83 -12.17
CA ALA A 63 10.10 1.45 -13.30
C ALA A 63 10.76 1.72 -14.67
N ASN A 64 11.65 2.72 -14.75
CA ASN A 64 12.40 3.07 -15.96
C ASN A 64 13.73 2.30 -16.12
N ASP A 65 14.15 1.52 -15.13
CA ASP A 65 15.34 0.67 -15.24
C ASP A 65 15.12 -0.49 -16.22
N ASP A 66 16.23 -1.07 -16.72
CA ASP A 66 16.18 -2.31 -17.48
C ASP A 66 16.06 -3.52 -16.54
N HIS A 67 14.93 -4.23 -16.62
CA HIS A 67 14.62 -5.44 -15.86
C HIS A 67 14.78 -6.71 -16.69
N SER A 68 15.36 -6.63 -17.89
CA SER A 68 15.45 -7.77 -18.83
C SER A 68 16.10 -9.00 -18.20
N GLN A 69 17.10 -8.80 -17.34
CA GLN A 69 17.80 -9.85 -16.59
C GLN A 69 16.98 -10.49 -15.44
N TYR A 70 15.89 -9.86 -15.00
CA TYR A 70 15.08 -10.31 -13.88
C TYR A 70 13.89 -11.15 -14.33
N ASP A 71 13.41 -12.03 -13.46
CA ASP A 71 12.19 -12.82 -13.67
C ASP A 71 10.92 -12.04 -13.31
N CYS A 72 10.99 -11.11 -12.34
CA CYS A 72 9.81 -10.47 -11.74
C CYS A 72 10.15 -9.19 -10.95
N PHE A 73 9.13 -8.54 -10.41
CA PHE A 73 9.22 -7.37 -9.55
C PHE A 73 8.27 -7.47 -8.34
N ILE A 74 8.68 -6.93 -7.19
CA ILE A 74 7.87 -6.82 -5.97
C ILE A 74 7.85 -5.37 -5.47
N LEU A 75 6.65 -4.87 -5.14
CA LEU A 75 6.44 -3.64 -4.38
C LEU A 75 5.60 -3.95 -3.14
N TYR A 76 6.13 -3.63 -1.97
CA TYR A 76 5.50 -3.89 -0.68
C TYR A 76 5.30 -2.59 0.09
N PHE A 77 4.10 -2.36 0.62
CA PHE A 77 3.78 -1.24 1.51
C PHE A 77 3.27 -1.74 2.86
N SER A 78 3.77 -1.16 3.96
CA SER A 78 3.20 -1.29 5.31
C SER A 78 3.08 0.09 5.95
N THR A 79 1.85 0.61 6.06
CA THR A 79 1.57 2.00 6.42
C THR A 79 0.08 2.20 6.76
N HIS A 80 -0.29 3.39 7.25
CA HIS A 80 -1.68 3.84 7.21
C HIS A 80 -2.17 3.94 5.77
N GLY A 81 -3.47 3.73 5.56
CA GLY A 81 -4.08 3.84 4.25
C GLY A 81 -5.60 3.72 4.32
N GLY A 82 -6.21 3.69 3.16
CA GLY A 82 -7.63 3.46 2.99
C GLY A 82 -7.91 2.67 1.73
N ASN A 83 -9.17 2.56 1.35
CA ASN A 83 -9.52 1.90 0.09
C ASN A 83 -8.89 2.64 -1.09
N GLY A 84 -7.88 2.04 -1.74
CA GLY A 84 -7.25 2.55 -2.96
C GLY A 84 -6.07 3.52 -2.77
N PHE A 85 -5.62 3.78 -1.54
CA PHE A 85 -4.47 4.66 -1.30
C PHE A 85 -3.66 4.28 -0.06
N VAL A 86 -2.38 4.64 -0.08
CA VAL A 86 -1.45 4.59 1.07
C VAL A 86 -1.08 5.99 1.53
N CYS A 87 -0.87 6.17 2.83
CA CYS A 87 -0.33 7.40 3.42
C CYS A 87 1.21 7.34 3.46
N CYS A 88 1.85 8.50 3.31
CA CYS A 88 3.29 8.69 3.40
C CYS A 88 3.63 9.59 4.60
N SER A 89 4.92 9.78 4.91
CA SER A 89 5.32 10.47 6.15
C SER A 89 4.89 11.94 6.22
N ASP A 90 4.68 12.56 5.06
CA ASP A 90 4.18 13.93 4.90
C ASP A 90 2.64 14.01 4.81
N PHE A 91 1.92 12.93 5.12
CA PHE A 91 0.46 12.91 5.11
C PHE A 91 -0.12 13.91 6.12
N GLN A 92 -1.03 14.78 5.66
CA GLN A 92 -1.68 15.78 6.50
C GLN A 92 -3.20 15.68 6.42
N THR A 93 -3.82 15.42 7.58
CA THR A 93 -5.28 15.43 7.75
C THR A 93 -5.90 16.82 7.58
N LYS A 94 -5.14 17.90 7.87
CA LYS A 94 -5.61 19.29 7.81
C LYS A 94 -5.89 19.82 6.38
N SER A 95 -5.39 19.17 5.33
CA SER A 95 -5.77 19.55 3.95
C SER A 95 -7.24 19.29 3.64
N LEU A 96 -7.92 18.41 4.39
CA LEU A 96 -9.32 18.03 4.15
C LEU A 96 -10.29 18.77 5.09
N MET A 97 -9.87 19.06 6.33
CA MET A 97 -10.76 19.64 7.36
C MET A 97 -11.12 21.13 7.22
N LYS A 98 -10.57 21.88 6.25
CA LYS A 98 -10.87 23.32 6.11
C LYS A 98 -12.24 23.63 5.50
N LYS A 99 -13.02 22.65 5.02
CA LYS A 99 -14.28 22.91 4.29
C LYS A 99 -15.55 22.98 5.12
N HIS A 100 -15.53 22.68 6.41
CA HIS A 100 -16.76 22.66 7.23
C HIS A 100 -17.23 24.02 7.77
N LYS A 101 -16.85 25.14 7.13
CA LYS A 101 -17.35 26.45 7.55
C LYS A 101 -18.07 27.32 6.54
N ASN A 102 -18.15 27.03 5.24
CA ASN A 102 -19.00 27.84 4.35
C ASN A 102 -19.48 27.07 3.12
N ASN A 103 -20.80 26.94 3.00
CA ASN A 103 -21.51 26.48 1.80
C ASN A 103 -21.27 27.48 0.65
N ALA A 104 -20.33 27.17 -0.24
CA ALA A 104 -20.30 27.72 -1.59
C ALA A 104 -19.67 26.70 -2.52
N SER A 105 -20.49 26.16 -3.42
CA SER A 105 -20.04 25.41 -4.59
C SER A 105 -19.00 26.26 -5.33
N LYS A 106 -17.75 25.80 -5.33
CA LYS A 106 -16.66 26.42 -6.08
C LYS A 106 -15.92 25.31 -6.80
N THR A 107 -15.89 25.46 -8.12
CA THR A 107 -15.14 24.66 -9.10
C THR A 107 -13.78 24.28 -8.54
N ILE A 108 -13.40 23.01 -8.66
CA ILE A 108 -12.12 22.46 -8.22
C ILE A 108 -10.98 23.20 -8.94
N GLY A 109 -10.43 24.23 -8.30
CA GLY A 109 -9.13 24.78 -8.65
C GLY A 109 -8.03 23.92 -8.04
N GLN A 110 -6.92 23.78 -8.77
CA GLN A 110 -5.73 22.95 -8.48
C GLN A 110 -5.00 23.16 -7.12
N ASN A 111 -5.60 23.82 -6.12
CA ASN A 111 -4.90 24.26 -4.90
C ASN A 111 -5.33 23.57 -3.59
N ASN A 112 -6.14 22.50 -3.62
CA ASN A 112 -6.66 21.84 -2.41
C ASN A 112 -6.52 20.30 -2.41
N THR A 113 -5.62 19.73 -3.21
CA THR A 113 -5.35 18.29 -3.17
C THR A 113 -4.68 17.93 -1.84
N PRO A 114 -5.10 16.87 -1.13
CA PRO A 114 -4.39 16.41 0.05
C PRO A 114 -2.94 16.05 -0.32
N LYS A 115 -2.00 16.28 0.59
CA LYS A 115 -0.58 15.98 0.37
C LYS A 115 -0.18 14.74 1.17
N GLY A 116 0.83 14.04 0.67
CA GLY A 116 1.45 12.90 1.36
C GLY A 116 0.66 11.59 1.29
N PHE A 117 -0.10 11.36 0.21
CA PHE A 117 -0.68 10.04 -0.08
C PHE A 117 -0.36 9.63 -1.51
N ILE A 118 -0.44 8.33 -1.80
CA ILE A 118 -0.25 7.76 -3.13
C ILE A 118 -1.42 6.83 -3.44
N LEU A 119 -2.02 6.98 -4.62
CA LEU A 119 -3.06 6.08 -5.11
C LEU A 119 -2.43 4.77 -5.58
N PHE A 120 -3.12 3.64 -5.36
CA PHE A 120 -2.64 2.34 -5.86
C PHE A 120 -2.51 2.37 -7.38
N ASP A 121 -3.48 2.94 -8.10
CA ASP A 121 -3.44 3.08 -9.56
C ASP A 121 -2.19 3.82 -10.03
N THR A 122 -1.77 4.89 -9.35
CA THR A 122 -0.52 5.61 -9.69
C THR A 122 0.69 4.69 -9.63
N LEU A 123 0.75 3.76 -8.68
CA LEU A 123 1.84 2.80 -8.56
C LEU A 123 1.75 1.69 -9.61
N LEU A 124 0.56 1.12 -9.80
CA LEU A 124 0.32 0.03 -10.76
C LEU A 124 0.57 0.49 -12.20
N GLU A 125 0.11 1.70 -12.53
CA GLU A 125 0.27 2.32 -13.84
C GLU A 125 1.72 2.50 -14.28
N LEU A 126 2.68 2.60 -13.35
CA LEU A 126 4.11 2.69 -13.70
C LEU A 126 4.63 1.38 -14.30
N PHE A 127 4.00 0.26 -13.98
CA PHE A 127 4.46 -1.09 -14.32
C PHE A 127 3.55 -1.84 -15.30
N VAL A 128 2.52 -1.20 -15.85
CA VAL A 128 1.77 -1.78 -16.98
C VAL A 128 2.70 -2.02 -18.16
N ASN A 129 2.41 -3.04 -18.96
CA ASN A 129 3.30 -3.50 -20.03
C ASN A 129 3.69 -2.38 -20.99
N SER A 130 2.78 -1.43 -21.28
CA SER A 130 3.07 -0.31 -22.19
C SER A 130 4.11 0.67 -21.62
N LYS A 131 4.21 0.83 -20.30
CA LYS A 131 5.14 1.76 -19.64
C LYS A 131 6.43 1.09 -19.18
N CYS A 132 6.38 -0.18 -18.74
CA CYS A 132 7.57 -0.93 -18.30
C CYS A 132 7.79 -2.19 -19.16
N GLN A 133 8.38 -1.99 -20.33
CA GLN A 133 8.53 -3.05 -21.35
C GLN A 133 9.45 -4.20 -20.89
N SER A 134 10.49 -3.90 -20.11
CA SER A 134 11.44 -4.90 -19.62
C SER A 134 10.84 -5.87 -18.57
N LEU A 135 9.65 -5.54 -18.04
CA LEU A 135 8.79 -6.38 -17.19
C LEU A 135 7.52 -6.89 -17.88
N LYS A 136 7.37 -6.69 -19.19
CA LYS A 136 6.26 -7.27 -19.97
C LYS A 136 6.29 -8.80 -19.85
N GLU A 137 5.13 -9.42 -19.65
CA GLU A 137 4.95 -10.88 -19.48
C GLU A 137 5.67 -11.48 -18.26
N LYS A 138 6.23 -10.63 -17.38
CA LYS A 138 6.85 -11.03 -16.12
C LYS A 138 5.91 -10.69 -14.95
N PRO A 139 5.84 -11.55 -13.90
CA PRO A 139 5.03 -11.27 -12.72
C PRO A 139 5.44 -9.97 -12.02
N LYS A 140 4.46 -9.15 -11.67
CA LYS A 140 4.61 -7.88 -10.94
C LYS A 140 3.72 -7.92 -9.71
N LEU A 141 4.32 -8.10 -8.53
CA LEU A 141 3.58 -8.37 -7.30
C LEU A 141 3.52 -7.10 -6.43
N PHE A 142 2.31 -6.67 -6.11
CA PHE A 142 2.05 -5.50 -5.27
C PHE A 142 1.36 -5.96 -3.98
N PHE A 143 1.89 -5.56 -2.84
CA PHE A 143 1.35 -5.90 -1.54
C PHE A 143 1.07 -4.62 -0.76
N PHE A 144 -0.20 -4.43 -0.38
CA PHE A 144 -0.64 -3.26 0.38
C PHE A 144 -1.14 -3.71 1.75
N ASP A 145 -0.25 -3.67 2.74
CA ASP A 145 -0.62 -3.83 4.13
C ASP A 145 -1.01 -2.49 4.75
N CYS A 146 -2.29 -2.18 4.59
CA CYS A 146 -2.91 -0.99 5.11
C CYS A 146 -4.41 -1.23 5.29
N CYS A 147 -5.05 -0.43 6.13
CA CYS A 147 -6.50 -0.50 6.34
C CYS A 147 -7.27 -0.26 5.02
N ARG A 148 -8.40 -0.95 4.84
CA ARG A 148 -9.29 -0.79 3.66
C ARG A 148 -10.68 -0.26 4.02
N GLN A 149 -10.75 0.61 5.02
CA GLN A 149 -12.02 1.20 5.45
C GLN A 149 -12.56 2.19 4.40
N THR A 150 -13.88 2.16 4.18
CA THR A 150 -14.63 3.17 3.43
C THR A 150 -15.49 3.95 4.42
N ASN A 151 -15.54 5.28 4.33
CA ASN A 151 -16.40 6.06 5.21
C ASN A 151 -17.86 5.88 4.80
N LYS A 152 -18.55 4.92 5.41
CA LYS A 152 -20.01 4.92 5.47
C LYS A 152 -20.42 5.36 6.86
N GLU A 153 -20.84 6.61 6.99
CA GLU A 153 -21.81 6.96 8.03
C GLU A 153 -23.03 6.05 7.87
N ARG A 154 -23.28 5.12 8.81
CA ARG A 154 -24.59 4.83 9.43
C ARG A 154 -24.58 3.58 10.34
N HIS A 155 -24.76 3.84 11.63
CA HIS A 155 -25.69 3.17 12.56
C HIS A 155 -25.73 1.62 12.63
N GLN A 156 -25.05 1.04 13.62
CA GLN A 156 -25.59 0.27 14.78
C GLN A 156 -24.54 -0.70 15.35
N PRO A 157 -24.48 -0.89 16.68
CA PRO A 157 -23.43 -1.67 17.34
C PRO A 157 -23.76 -3.16 17.27
N VAL A 158 -23.00 -3.94 16.49
CA VAL A 158 -22.98 -5.39 16.70
C VAL A 158 -22.00 -5.66 17.84
N SER A 159 -22.58 -5.78 19.04
CA SER A 159 -21.92 -6.34 20.21
C SER A 159 -21.47 -7.78 19.90
N THR A 160 -20.18 -7.97 19.65
CA THR A 160 -19.49 -9.18 20.14
C THR A 160 -18.57 -8.76 21.28
N ARG A 161 -18.83 -9.35 22.44
CA ARG A 161 -18.20 -9.04 23.71
C ARG A 161 -16.75 -9.55 23.72
N HIS A 162 -15.86 -8.71 24.28
CA HIS A 162 -14.48 -8.97 24.72
C HIS A 162 -13.45 -9.06 23.57
N VAL A 163 -12.50 -8.12 23.40
CA VAL A 163 -11.57 -7.53 24.39
C VAL A 163 -11.36 -6.02 24.14
N ARG A 164 -11.38 -5.23 25.22
CA ARG A 164 -11.04 -3.80 25.25
C ARG A 164 -9.56 -3.66 25.63
N ASP A 165 -8.82 -2.92 24.82
CA ASP A 165 -8.07 -1.71 25.21
C ASP A 165 -7.80 -0.98 23.89
N GLY A 166 -8.20 0.25 23.67
CA GLY A 166 -7.99 1.40 24.55
C GLY A 166 -7.23 2.45 23.74
N GLY A 167 -7.71 2.75 22.53
CA GLY A 167 -7.19 3.79 21.67
C GLY A 167 -8.37 4.47 21.00
N ASN A 168 -8.61 5.73 21.35
CA ASN A 168 -9.60 6.57 20.70
C ASN A 168 -9.06 6.88 19.29
N SER A 169 -9.18 5.90 18.39
CA SER A 169 -8.66 5.98 17.03
C SER A 169 -9.41 7.11 16.38
N LYS A 170 -8.71 8.20 16.05
CA LYS A 170 -9.25 9.20 15.12
C LYS A 170 -9.42 8.48 13.79
N SER A 171 -10.60 7.89 13.59
CA SER A 171 -11.02 7.26 12.36
C SER A 171 -10.67 8.23 11.24
N LEU A 172 -9.91 7.77 10.24
CA LEU A 172 -9.55 8.61 9.10
C LEU A 172 -10.85 8.98 8.35
N GLU A 173 -11.49 10.08 8.73
CA GLU A 173 -12.58 10.75 7.98
C GLU A 173 -12.15 11.14 6.54
N VAL A 174 -10.87 10.96 6.23
CA VAL A 174 -10.18 11.16 4.95
C VAL A 174 -10.78 10.34 3.79
N ALA A 175 -11.26 9.12 4.03
CA ALA A 175 -11.68 8.20 2.97
C ALA A 175 -12.95 8.64 2.20
N ALA A 176 -13.67 9.67 2.66
CA ALA A 176 -14.88 10.17 2.00
C ALA A 176 -14.61 11.16 0.85
N GLU A 177 -13.47 11.88 0.88
CA GLU A 177 -13.14 12.92 -0.10
C GLU A 177 -12.14 12.45 -1.16
N ILE A 178 -11.33 11.44 -0.86
CA ILE A 178 -10.58 10.70 -1.88
C ILE A 178 -11.60 9.75 -2.50
N GLN A 179 -12.13 10.10 -3.68
CA GLN A 179 -12.73 9.11 -4.56
C GLN A 179 -11.60 8.59 -5.44
N PRO A 180 -10.77 7.63 -4.97
CA PRO A 180 -9.94 6.93 -5.92
C PRO A 180 -10.91 6.32 -6.92
N SER A 181 -10.57 6.42 -8.21
CA SER A 181 -11.17 5.53 -9.19
C SER A 181 -11.18 4.15 -8.54
N PRO A 182 -12.33 3.43 -8.48
CA PRO A 182 -12.25 2.05 -8.07
C PRO A 182 -11.17 1.45 -8.99
N ILE A 183 -10.09 0.90 -8.41
CA ILE A 183 -9.19 -0.01 -9.13
C ILE A 183 -10.15 -0.88 -9.89
N ARG A 184 -10.24 -0.68 -11.23
CA ARG A 184 -11.46 -0.94 -12.03
C ARG A 184 -12.22 -2.04 -11.35
N ALA A 185 -13.31 -1.67 -10.65
CA ALA A 185 -13.91 -2.55 -9.63
C ALA A 185 -13.84 -3.96 -10.18
N PHE A 186 -13.05 -4.83 -9.52
CA PHE A 186 -12.92 -6.22 -9.95
C PHE A 186 -14.30 -6.83 -9.72
N ASP A 187 -15.20 -6.59 -10.66
CA ASP A 187 -16.41 -7.34 -10.84
C ASP A 187 -15.89 -8.76 -10.97
N THR A 188 -16.34 -9.60 -10.05
CA THR A 188 -15.94 -11.01 -9.95
C THR A 188 -16.26 -11.80 -11.22
N ASP A 189 -16.89 -11.16 -12.20
CA ASP A 189 -17.34 -11.70 -13.48
C ASP A 189 -16.69 -11.05 -14.72
N LEU A 190 -15.67 -10.19 -14.59
CA LEU A 190 -15.04 -9.53 -15.76
C LEU A 190 -13.83 -10.31 -16.32
N GLU A 191 -13.78 -10.36 -17.66
CA GLU A 191 -12.67 -10.80 -18.48
C GLU A 191 -11.32 -10.27 -17.97
N ARG A 192 -10.23 -11.03 -18.16
CA ARG A 192 -8.87 -10.62 -17.78
C ARG A 192 -8.63 -9.18 -18.21
N ASP A 193 -8.40 -8.27 -17.25
CA ASP A 193 -8.03 -6.89 -17.56
C ASP A 193 -6.66 -6.89 -18.24
N GLU A 194 -6.68 -6.78 -19.57
CA GLU A 194 -5.48 -6.75 -20.41
C GLU A 194 -4.57 -5.57 -20.06
N TYR A 195 -5.11 -4.51 -19.44
CA TYR A 195 -4.34 -3.34 -19.02
C TYR A 195 -3.38 -3.64 -17.87
N TYR A 196 -3.81 -4.42 -16.88
CA TYR A 196 -3.01 -4.82 -15.72
C TYR A 196 -2.53 -6.28 -15.83
N SER A 197 -2.13 -6.71 -17.02
CA SER A 197 -1.65 -8.08 -17.21
C SER A 197 -0.40 -8.38 -16.36
N ASP A 198 -0.32 -9.64 -15.91
CA ASP A 198 0.79 -10.18 -15.10
C ASP A 198 1.00 -9.46 -13.75
N ILE A 199 0.02 -8.68 -13.30
CA ILE A 199 0.02 -8.02 -12.00
C ILE A 199 -0.75 -8.88 -10.99
N PHE A 200 -0.16 -9.08 -9.82
CA PHE A 200 -0.82 -9.65 -8.66
C PHE A 200 -0.90 -8.59 -7.56
N ILE A 201 -2.05 -8.48 -6.91
CA ILE A 201 -2.25 -7.56 -5.78
C ILE A 201 -2.67 -8.34 -4.54
N GLY A 202 -1.87 -8.27 -3.47
CA GLY A 202 -2.19 -8.75 -2.15
C GLY A 202 -2.58 -7.61 -1.20
N TYR A 203 -3.65 -7.80 -0.44
CA TYR A 203 -4.08 -6.83 0.58
C TYR A 203 -3.92 -7.42 1.98
N GLY A 204 -3.36 -6.64 2.90
CA GLY A 204 -3.19 -7.04 4.31
C GLY A 204 -4.48 -7.05 5.13
N ALA A 205 -5.50 -6.32 4.65
CA ALA A 205 -6.83 -6.28 5.25
C ALA A 205 -7.91 -6.57 4.19
N ALA A 206 -9.01 -7.21 4.61
CA ALA A 206 -10.22 -7.28 3.79
C ALA A 206 -10.88 -5.90 3.70
N LEU A 207 -11.76 -5.71 2.70
CA LEU A 207 -12.54 -4.47 2.56
C LEU A 207 -13.31 -4.19 3.86
N GLU A 208 -13.36 -2.93 4.27
CA GLU A 208 -13.99 -2.47 5.52
C GLU A 208 -13.28 -2.92 6.83
N ASN A 209 -12.16 -3.65 6.75
CA ASN A 209 -11.36 -4.06 7.92
C ASN A 209 -10.04 -3.28 8.05
N SER A 210 -9.45 -3.36 9.25
CA SER A 210 -8.15 -2.79 9.59
C SER A 210 -7.06 -3.86 9.58
N SER A 211 -5.85 -3.47 9.20
CA SER A 211 -4.65 -4.29 9.44
C SER A 211 -4.34 -4.35 10.93
N PHE A 212 -3.88 -5.51 11.41
CA PHE A 212 -3.53 -5.73 12.81
C PHE A 212 -2.02 -5.74 13.02
N ILE A 213 -1.54 -5.00 14.03
CA ILE A 213 -0.12 -4.86 14.35
C ILE A 213 0.16 -5.46 15.72
N GLY A 214 1.13 -6.37 15.76
CA GLY A 214 1.63 -7.00 16.97
C GLY A 214 3.06 -6.55 17.32
N PRO A 215 3.66 -7.13 18.38
CA PRO A 215 5.00 -6.78 18.83
C PRO A 215 6.11 -7.14 17.81
N ASN A 216 5.83 -8.05 16.88
CA ASN A 216 6.77 -8.56 15.88
C ASN A 216 6.55 -8.00 14.47
N GLY A 217 5.69 -6.99 14.33
CA GLY A 217 5.25 -6.46 13.03
C GLY A 217 3.76 -6.65 12.83
N SER A 218 3.28 -6.38 11.63
CA SER A 218 1.91 -6.67 11.26
C SER A 218 1.68 -8.18 11.17
N PHE A 219 0.47 -8.62 11.53
CA PHE A 219 0.08 -10.03 11.42
C PHE A 219 0.19 -10.52 9.97
N TYR A 220 -0.19 -9.66 9.01
CA TYR A 220 -0.09 -9.98 7.59
C TYR A 220 1.37 -10.19 7.16
N THR A 221 2.26 -9.25 7.51
CA THR A 221 3.69 -9.35 7.18
C THR A 221 4.31 -10.59 7.82
N GLU A 222 4.01 -10.85 9.09
CA GLU A 222 4.55 -12.00 9.81
C GLU A 222 4.17 -13.31 9.13
N ILE A 223 2.87 -13.50 8.84
CA ILE A 223 2.37 -14.71 8.18
C ILE A 223 2.96 -14.85 6.77
N LEU A 224 2.91 -13.77 5.97
CA LEU A 224 3.44 -13.76 4.60
C LEU A 224 4.92 -14.17 4.59
N THR A 225 5.74 -13.49 5.39
CA THR A 225 7.18 -13.69 5.38
C THR A 225 7.60 -15.03 5.97
N ASN A 226 6.88 -15.56 6.96
CA ASN A 226 7.11 -16.90 7.49
C ASN A 226 6.80 -17.97 6.45
N HIS A 227 5.67 -17.84 5.72
CA HIS A 227 5.31 -18.78 4.67
C HIS A 227 6.32 -18.74 3.51
N LEU A 228 6.72 -17.55 3.07
CA LEU A 228 7.73 -17.39 2.02
C LEU A 228 9.08 -18.02 2.38
N LYS A 229 9.52 -17.89 3.63
CA LYS A 229 10.77 -18.52 4.10
C LYS A 229 10.67 -20.04 4.15
N ALA A 230 9.53 -20.59 4.59
CA ALA A 230 9.34 -22.03 4.67
C ALA A 230 9.47 -22.72 3.29
N LEU A 231 8.99 -22.06 2.23
CA LEU A 231 9.08 -22.54 0.84
C LEU A 231 10.50 -22.59 0.26
N THR A 232 11.50 -22.07 0.98
CA THR A 232 12.92 -22.09 0.55
C THR A 232 13.76 -23.14 1.26
N LEU A 233 13.16 -23.87 2.22
CA LEU A 233 13.80 -24.93 2.99
C LEU A 233 13.50 -26.34 2.44
N GLU A 234 12.67 -26.44 1.41
CA GLU A 234 12.40 -27.66 0.62
C GLU A 234 13.12 -27.62 -0.73
#